data_AF-F8C2E7-F1
#
_entry.id   AF-F8C2E7-F1
#
_cell.length_a   1.000
_cell.length_b   1.000
_cell.length_c   1.000
_cell.angle_alpha   90.00
_cell.angle_beta   90.00
_cell.angle_gamma   90.00
#
_symmetry.space_group_name_H-M   'P 1'
#
loop_
_entity.id
_entity.type
_entity.pdbx_description
1 polymer ?
#
loop_
_entity_poly.entity_id
_entity_poly.type
_entity_poly.pdbx_seq_one_letter_code
_entity_poly.pdbx_strand_id
1 'polypeptide(L)' 'MKCLKCNYIFSEEIKICPKCGSDMGMVLEKLGYFPPSASKPFLTADDFKERSILETFETEKEAKEKKEEIEFTYEE' A
#
# COMPACT_ATOMS: atom_id res chain seq x y z
N MET A 1 -3.20 -15.34 7.96
CA MET A 1 -1.88 -15.67 7.37
C MET A 1 -1.93 -16.84 6.38
N LYS A 2 -1.23 -16.72 5.23
CA LYS A 2 -1.07 -17.78 4.22
C LYS A 2 0.38 -18.31 4.23
N CYS A 3 0.56 -19.63 4.32
CA CYS A 3 1.88 -20.23 4.31
C CYS A 3 2.55 -20.13 2.92
N LEU A 4 3.71 -19.49 2.80
CA LEU A 4 4.46 -19.40 1.54
C LEU A 4 4.97 -20.75 1.01
N LYS A 5 5.17 -21.76 1.87
CA LYS A 5 5.65 -23.09 1.45
C LYS A 5 4.53 -24.02 0.98
N CYS A 6 3.42 -24.06 1.70
CA CYS A 6 2.36 -25.06 1.45
C CYS A 6 0.99 -24.46 1.14
N ASN A 7 0.91 -23.12 1.03
CA ASN A 7 -0.29 -22.35 0.74
C ASN A 7 -1.47 -22.53 1.72
N TYR A 8 -1.24 -23.20 2.87
CA TYR A 8 -2.25 -23.36 3.90
C TYR A 8 -2.55 -22.03 4.61
N ILE A 9 -3.83 -21.76 4.86
CA ILE A 9 -4.30 -20.54 5.53
C ILE A 9 -4.58 -20.87 7.00
N PHE A 10 -4.02 -20.06 7.91
CA PHE A 10 -4.15 -20.26 9.35
C PHE A 10 -4.09 -18.93 10.12
N SER A 11 -4.40 -18.99 11.42
CA SER A 11 -4.39 -17.83 12.33
C SER A 11 -2.99 -17.21 12.44
N GLU A 12 -2.95 -15.89 12.54
CA GLU A 12 -1.71 -15.09 12.60
C GLU A 12 -1.03 -15.18 13.98
N GLU A 13 -1.76 -15.64 14.99
CA GLU A 13 -1.23 -15.88 16.34
C GLU A 13 -0.24 -17.06 16.37
N ILE A 14 -0.31 -17.95 15.37
CA ILE A 14 0.50 -19.15 15.30
C ILE A 14 1.77 -18.85 14.49
N LYS A 15 2.94 -18.92 15.13
CA LYS A 15 4.23 -18.67 14.45
C LYS A 15 4.65 -19.81 13.51
N ILE A 16 4.13 -21.02 13.70
CA ILE A 16 4.52 -22.22 12.95
C ILE A 16 3.34 -22.71 12.13
N CYS A 17 3.55 -22.99 10.84
CA CYS A 17 2.49 -23.53 10.01
C CYS A 17 2.08 -24.95 10.49
N PRO A 18 0.81 -25.18 10.84
CA PRO A 18 0.38 -26.48 11.38
C PRO A 18 0.40 -27.62 10.35
N LYS A 19 0.45 -27.30 9.05
CA LYS A 19 0.46 -28.28 7.97
C LYS A 19 1.88 -28.75 7.58
N CYS A 20 2.85 -27.84 7.53
CA CYS A 20 4.19 -28.15 7.02
C CYS A 20 5.33 -27.88 8.01
N GLY A 21 5.02 -27.37 9.22
CA GLY A 21 6.02 -27.07 10.24
C GLY A 21 6.93 -25.88 9.91
N SER A 22 6.68 -25.14 8.82
CA SER A 22 7.50 -23.98 8.49
C SER A 22 7.31 -22.87 9.51
N ASP A 23 8.42 -22.33 9.99
CA ASP A 23 8.44 -21.13 10.82
C ASP A 23 8.05 -19.90 9.96
N MET A 24 7.04 -19.19 10.44
CA MET A 24 6.46 -17.98 9.87
C MET A 24 6.62 -16.78 10.82
N GLY A 25 7.36 -16.93 11.92
CA GLY A 25 7.62 -15.87 12.89
C GLY A 25 8.26 -14.64 12.25
N MET A 26 9.25 -14.82 11.37
CA MET A 26 9.87 -13.68 10.66
C MET A 26 8.91 -12.97 9.70
N VAL A 27 7.94 -13.69 9.13
CA VAL A 27 6.93 -13.10 8.24
C VAL A 27 5.94 -12.28 9.06
N LEU A 28 5.54 -12.78 10.23
CA LEU A 28 4.71 -12.06 11.20
C LEU A 28 5.41 -10.80 11.72
N GLU A 29 6.70 -10.87 12.05
CA GLU A 29 7.48 -9.70 12.48
C GLU A 29 7.60 -8.65 11.37
N LYS A 30 7.80 -9.07 10.12
CA LYS A 30 7.83 -8.15 8.97
C LYS A 30 6.48 -7.49 8.71
N LEU A 31 5.38 -8.23 8.80
CA LEU A 31 4.03 -7.65 8.65
C LEU A 31 3.63 -6.80 9.85
N GLY A 32 4.10 -7.14 11.05
CA GLY A 32 3.91 -6.36 12.27
C GLY A 32 4.78 -5.12 12.35
N TYR A 33 5.72 -4.93 11.40
CA TYR A 33 6.48 -3.70 11.27
C TYR A 33 5.60 -2.62 10.64
N PHE A 34 4.82 -1.96 11.49
CA PHE A 34 4.11 -0.76 11.09
C PHE A 34 5.14 0.33 10.77
N PRO A 35 5.06 1.00 9.61
CA PRO A 35 5.98 2.08 9.29
C PRO A 35 5.93 3.14 10.40
N PRO A 36 7.05 3.84 10.67
CA PRO A 36 7.04 4.91 11.66
C PRO A 36 5.92 5.90 11.31
N SER A 37 5.24 6.41 12.34
CA SER A 37 4.22 7.44 12.14
C SER A 37 4.83 8.63 11.40
N ALA A 38 4.08 9.18 10.45
CA ALA A 38 4.50 10.36 9.73
C ALA A 38 4.73 11.51 10.72
N SER A 39 5.88 12.20 10.61
CA SER A 39 6.19 13.35 11.45
C SER A 39 5.35 14.59 11.12
N LYS A 40 4.79 14.62 9.91
CA LYS A 40 3.95 15.70 9.40
C LYS A 40 2.54 15.17 9.14
N PRO A 41 1.51 16.00 9.34
CA PRO A 41 0.14 15.62 9.02
C PRO A 41 -0.01 15.39 7.51
N PHE A 42 -0.92 14.50 7.14
CA PHE A 42 -1.22 14.18 5.75
C PHE A 42 -1.88 15.36 5.00
N LEU A 43 -2.72 16.12 5.70
CA LEU A 43 -3.37 17.32 5.18
C LEU A 43 -2.92 18.55 5.98
N THR A 44 -2.81 19.66 5.27
CA THR A 44 -2.53 20.99 5.80
C THR A 44 -3.75 21.88 5.62
N ALA A 45 -3.79 23.04 6.30
CA ALA A 45 -4.90 23.99 6.15
C ALA A 45 -5.04 24.50 4.70
N ASP A 46 -3.97 24.44 3.91
CA ASP A 46 -3.96 24.82 2.50
C ASP A 46 -4.76 23.85 1.63
N ASP A 47 -4.84 22.57 2.01
CA ASP A 47 -5.61 21.56 1.28
C ASP A 47 -7.13 21.75 1.38
N PHE A 48 -7.58 22.52 2.38
CA PHE A 48 -9.00 22.85 2.58
C PHE A 48 -9.39 24.19 1.94
N LYS A 49 -8.44 24.94 1.37
CA LYS A 49 -8.76 26.17 0.66
C LYS A 49 -9.37 25.80 -0.68
N GLU A 50 -10.62 26.20 -0.89
CA GLU A 50 -11.25 26.13 -2.21
C GLU A 50 -10.36 26.91 -3.20
N ARG A 51 -9.81 26.20 -4.19
CA ARG A 51 -9.08 26.84 -5.27
C ARG A 51 -10.05 27.68 -6.08
N SER A 52 -9.61 28.86 -6.48
CA SER A 52 -10.41 29.67 -7.39
C SER A 52 -10.61 28.89 -8.69
N ILE A 53 -11.78 29.06 -9.33
CA ILE A 53 -12.16 28.33 -10.55
C ILE A 53 -11.05 28.38 -11.63
N LEU A 54 -10.30 29.49 -11.69
CA LEU A 54 -9.18 29.69 -12.63
C LEU A 54 -7.98 28.75 -12.35
N GLU A 55 -7.62 28.53 -11.08
CA GLU A 55 -6.53 27.64 -10.66
C GLU A 55 -6.90 26.15 -10.87
N THR A 56 -8.20 25.82 -10.77
CA THR A 56 -8.71 24.48 -11.07
C THR A 56 -8.53 24.14 -12.56
N PHE A 57 -8.78 25.10 -13.46
CA PHE A 57 -8.57 24.89 -14.90
C PHE A 57 -7.10 24.68 -15.29
N GLU A 58 -6.15 25.30 -14.60
CA GLU A 58 -4.72 25.13 -14.86
C GLU A 58 -4.23 23.75 -14.41
N THR A 59 -4.63 23.33 -13.20
CA THR A 59 -4.27 22.01 -12.66
C THR A 59 -4.96 20.85 -13.39
N GLU A 60 -6.17 21.04 -13.91
CA GLU A 60 -6.82 20.07 -14.81
C GLU A 60 -6.12 19.94 -16.17
N LYS A 61 -5.54 21.03 -16.69
CA LYS A 61 -4.74 20.99 -17.93
C LYS A 61 -3.43 20.24 -17.71
N GLU A 62 -2.70 20.54 -16.64
CA GLU A 62 -1.47 19.82 -16.27
C GLU A 62 -1.72 18.34 -15.93
N ALA A 63 -2.83 18.01 -15.25
CA ALA A 63 -3.18 16.63 -14.92
C ALA A 63 -3.65 15.82 -16.14
N LYS A 64 -4.22 16.49 -17.16
CA LYS A 64 -4.53 15.84 -18.44
C LYS A 64 -3.28 15.52 -19.26
N GLU A 65 -2.20 16.30 -19.10
CA GLU A 65 -0.93 16.07 -19.80
C GLU A 65 -0.09 14.94 -19.19
N LYS A 66 -0.21 14.67 -17.87
CA LYS A 66 0.56 13.62 -17.16
C LYS A 66 -0.18 12.29 -16.99
N LYS A 67 -0.95 11.86 -18.00
CA LYS A 67 -1.45 10.48 -18.03
C LYS A 67 -0.39 9.57 -18.65
N GLU A 68 0.63 9.21 -17.86
CA GLU A 68 1.45 8.06 -18.20
C GLU A 68 0.57 6.81 -17.98
N GLU A 69 0.11 6.23 -19.07
CA GLU A 69 -0.62 4.96 -19.04
C GLU A 69 0.32 3.88 -18.52
N ILE A 70 -0.11 3.15 -17.49
CA ILE A 70 0.65 2.02 -16.96
C ILE A 70 0.42 0.85 -17.90
N GLU A 71 1.41 0.52 -18.72
CA GLU A 71 1.39 -0.69 -19.55
C GLU A 71 1.53 -1.93 -18.66
N PHE A 72 0.49 -2.76 -18.62
CA PHE A 72 0.55 -4.07 -17.97
C PHE A 72 0.99 -5.11 -19.00
N THR A 73 2.26 -5.50 -18.95
CA THR A 73 2.74 -6.67 -19.69
C THR A 73 2.37 -7.94 -18.92
N TYR A 74 1.54 -8.79 -19.52
CA TYR A 74 1.28 -10.14 -19.03
C TYR A 74 2.25 -11.09 -19.73
N GLU A 75 3.17 -11.69 -18.98
CA GLU A 75 3.95 -12.85 -19.44
C GLU A 75 3.05 -14.09 -19.32
N GLU A 76 2.86 -14.82 -20.43
CA GLU A 76 2.14 -16.11 -20.49
C GLU A 76 2.90 -17.26 -19.84
#